data_AF-A0A954ENA3-F1
#
_entry.id   AF-A0A954ENA3-F1
#
_cell.length_a   1.000
_cell.length_b   1.000
_cell.length_c   1.000
_cell.angle_alpha   90.00
_cell.angle_beta   90.00
_cell.angle_gamma   90.00
#
_symmetry.space_group_name_H-M   'P 1'
#
loop_
_entity.id
_entity.type
_entity.pdbx_description
1 polymer ?
#
loop_
_entity_poly.entity_id
_entity_poly.type
_entity_poly.pdbx_seq_one_letter_code
_entity_poly.pdbx_strand_id
1 'polypeptide(L)'
;MGAFIVNFHVRTHDMGQVASVLESESVESAWIAEPQGKWCSFWEARASEQDSVRILDLARHVSRALDAPVIAFLVHDSDFLCYWLYDKGELIDEYNSFPDYFGETPIEGNAYYEANCGALLRYCIPDTTLEELDDLLAHTTQVSTLFGDMRSFIFAETRLRHLATKLGIQESRVMTDFKDIGREVAAEELGAAWIGTGEQPESELAAEDQVEHSQFQIQLPPLHKAAAEDDVAEIDRLVAQGADIDEIPRGFSGTALSMAASRGSLNAIKSLVDYWASLQKSGKEGGSPMHMAVSSGEMEAVRLLAKLGANVNEEIPQVGSLLHFTILMGSAQMLKVLLEAGADTAVTNAAGLTPREMVQMQCDSVEQLKSMMPQLEGPMKMMAERAEQMLAIFREHDG
;
A
#
# COMPACT_ATOMS: atom_id res chain seq x y z
N MET A 1 -6.61 1.33 5.42
CA MET A 1 -5.51 2.05 4.76
C MET A 1 -4.32 1.13 4.88
N GLY A 2 -3.69 0.77 3.75
CA GLY A 2 -2.58 -0.15 3.78
C GLY A 2 -1.37 0.46 4.47
N ALA A 3 -0.53 -0.38 5.06
CA ALA A 3 0.69 0.07 5.68
C ALA A 3 1.72 0.41 4.58
N PHE A 4 2.30 1.62 4.67
CA PHE A 4 3.48 1.97 3.89
C PHE A 4 4.72 1.66 4.71
N ILE A 5 5.74 1.16 4.03
CA ILE A 5 7.04 0.87 4.60
C ILE A 5 8.09 1.69 3.85
N VAL A 6 8.80 2.54 4.60
CA VAL A 6 9.96 3.29 4.10
C VAL A 6 11.17 2.98 4.97
N ASN A 7 12.24 2.51 4.33
CA ASN A 7 13.49 2.22 5.01
C ASN A 7 14.69 2.35 4.07
N PHE A 8 15.86 2.50 4.68
CA PHE A 8 17.11 2.74 4.00
C PHE A 8 18.15 1.75 4.49
N HIS A 9 18.98 1.26 3.56
CA HIS A 9 20.06 0.34 3.87
C HIS A 9 21.36 0.82 3.24
N VAL A 10 22.36 1.07 4.08
CA VAL A 10 23.68 1.58 3.72
C VAL A 10 24.72 0.48 3.88
N ARG A 11 25.55 0.25 2.86
CA ARG A 11 26.56 -0.81 2.89
C ARG A 11 27.80 -0.36 3.67
N THR A 12 27.74 -0.44 4.99
CA THR A 12 28.80 -0.02 5.90
C THR A 12 28.81 -0.87 7.17
N HIS A 13 29.97 -0.93 7.83
CA HIS A 13 30.15 -1.52 9.15
C HIS A 13 30.22 -0.46 10.26
N ASP A 14 30.13 0.82 9.92
CA ASP A 14 30.25 1.94 10.85
C ASP A 14 28.92 2.69 10.95
N MET A 15 28.14 2.34 11.97
CA MET A 15 26.87 3.00 12.29
C MET A 15 27.06 4.48 12.66
N GLY A 16 28.18 4.82 13.29
CA GLY A 16 28.46 6.18 13.76
C GLY A 16 28.67 7.17 12.62
N GLN A 17 29.26 6.71 11.51
CA GLN A 17 29.38 7.52 10.30
C GLN A 17 28.02 7.83 9.66
N VAL A 18 27.13 6.85 9.62
CA VAL A 18 25.76 7.07 9.11
C VAL A 18 25.04 8.08 9.98
N ALA A 19 25.08 7.93 11.31
CA ALA A 19 24.48 8.90 12.24
C ALA A 19 25.03 10.31 12.03
N SER A 20 26.35 10.46 11.91
CA SER A 20 27.00 11.77 11.68
C SER A 20 26.55 12.43 10.37
N VAL A 21 26.34 11.64 9.32
CA VAL A 21 25.83 12.15 8.04
C VAL A 21 24.37 12.56 8.16
N LEU A 22 23.53 11.76 8.81
CA LEU A 22 22.12 12.10 9.04
C LEU A 22 21.98 13.39 9.85
N GLU A 23 22.81 13.58 10.90
CA GLU A 23 22.90 14.84 11.64
C GLU A 23 23.27 16.02 10.73
N SER A 24 24.25 15.85 9.84
CA SER A 24 24.67 16.91 8.91
C SER A 24 23.60 17.28 7.87
N GLU A 25 22.73 16.33 7.52
CA GLU A 25 21.57 16.52 6.65
C GLU A 25 20.33 17.04 7.41
N SER A 26 20.52 17.50 8.66
CA SER A 26 19.47 18.02 9.54
C SER A 26 18.31 17.04 9.70
N VAL A 27 18.61 15.75 9.79
CA VAL A 27 17.62 14.73 10.14
C VAL A 27 17.31 14.88 11.64
N GLU A 28 16.07 15.25 11.95
CA GLU A 28 15.65 15.51 13.34
C GLU A 28 15.11 14.27 14.05
N SER A 29 14.66 13.27 13.28
CA SER A 29 13.95 12.09 13.81
C SER A 29 14.25 10.86 12.98
N ALA A 30 15.14 10.00 13.48
CA ALA A 30 15.47 8.74 12.82
C ALA A 30 15.89 7.65 13.81
N TRP A 31 15.67 6.41 13.39
CA TRP A 31 16.23 5.22 13.99
C TRP A 31 17.36 4.69 13.13
N ILE A 32 18.42 4.20 13.74
CA ILE A 32 19.52 3.54 13.04
C ILE A 32 19.87 2.22 13.69
N ALA A 33 19.89 1.15 12.92
CA ALA A 33 20.26 -0.17 13.38
C ALA A 33 21.70 -0.53 13.04
N GLU A 34 22.36 -1.20 13.98
CA GLU A 34 23.72 -1.70 13.81
C GLU A 34 23.84 -2.57 12.54
N PRO A 35 25.02 -2.62 11.90
CA PRO A 35 25.21 -3.45 10.72
C PRO A 35 24.88 -4.92 10.98
N GLN A 36 23.99 -5.49 10.18
CA GLN A 36 23.80 -6.93 10.09
C GLN A 36 24.20 -7.40 8.70
N GLY A 37 25.17 -8.32 8.64
CA GLY A 37 25.83 -8.66 7.39
C GLY A 37 26.61 -7.46 6.85
N LYS A 38 26.22 -6.97 5.67
CA LYS A 38 26.89 -5.84 4.98
C LYS A 38 26.13 -4.51 5.13
N TRP A 39 24.95 -4.51 5.74
CA TRP A 39 24.02 -3.38 5.70
C TRP A 39 23.73 -2.83 7.10
N CYS A 40 23.99 -1.54 7.27
CA CYS A 40 23.41 -0.71 8.33
C CYS A 40 22.06 -0.20 7.84
N SER A 41 21.03 -0.19 8.68
CA SER A 41 19.67 0.18 8.27
C SER A 41 19.21 1.40 9.06
N PHE A 42 18.45 2.30 8.44
CA PHE A 42 17.86 3.42 9.14
C PHE A 42 16.46 3.73 8.62
N TRP A 43 15.68 4.40 9.46
CA TRP A 43 14.30 4.81 9.21
C TRP A 43 14.18 6.28 9.60
N GLU A 44 13.66 7.12 8.71
CA GLU A 44 13.56 8.55 8.91
C GLU A 44 12.09 8.98 8.87
N ALA A 45 11.67 9.76 9.87
CA ALA A 45 10.27 10.06 10.11
C ALA A 45 9.60 10.74 8.91
N ARG A 46 10.24 11.75 8.33
CA ARG A 46 9.65 12.51 7.22
C ARG A 46 9.61 11.68 5.94
N ALA A 47 10.65 10.89 5.66
CA ALA A 47 10.63 9.95 4.55
C ALA A 47 9.46 8.96 4.65
N SER A 48 9.14 8.48 5.86
CA SER A 48 7.99 7.59 6.13
C SER A 48 6.62 8.26 5.93
N GLU A 49 6.55 9.59 5.77
CA GLU A 49 5.34 10.29 5.31
C GLU A 49 5.13 10.19 3.78
N GLN A 50 5.83 9.27 3.11
CA GLN A 50 5.78 9.04 1.66
C GLN A 50 6.32 10.22 0.84
N ASP A 51 7.18 11.05 1.44
CA ASP A 51 7.88 12.14 0.75
C ASP A 51 8.98 11.55 -0.15
N SER A 52 8.61 11.19 -1.39
CA SER A 52 9.53 10.58 -2.37
C SER A 52 10.74 11.46 -2.68
N VAL A 53 10.57 12.79 -2.67
CA VAL A 53 11.67 13.75 -2.82
C VAL A 53 12.66 13.61 -1.66
N ARG A 54 12.15 13.53 -0.42
CA ARG A 54 12.98 13.30 0.76
C ARG A 54 13.71 11.96 0.70
N ILE A 55 13.03 10.88 0.28
CA ILE A 55 13.64 9.56 0.14
C ILE A 55 14.83 9.61 -0.84
N LEU A 56 14.61 10.17 -2.02
CA LEU A 56 15.62 10.29 -3.08
C LEU A 56 16.82 11.13 -2.65
N ASP A 57 16.57 12.32 -2.08
CA ASP A 57 17.63 13.23 -1.67
C ASP A 57 18.46 12.63 -0.53
N LEU A 58 17.82 12.04 0.47
CA LEU A 58 18.49 11.44 1.62
C LEU A 58 19.34 10.23 1.20
N ALA A 59 18.80 9.32 0.37
CA ALA A 59 19.55 8.17 -0.12
C ALA A 59 20.80 8.60 -0.92
N ARG A 60 20.64 9.59 -1.81
CA ARG A 60 21.74 10.14 -2.61
C ARG A 60 22.81 10.80 -1.75
N HIS A 61 22.41 11.65 -0.80
CA HIS A 61 23.36 12.36 0.06
C HIS A 61 24.10 11.42 0.98
N VAL A 62 23.42 10.47 1.62
CA VAL A 62 24.06 9.45 2.46
C VAL A 62 25.05 8.62 1.65
N SER A 63 24.65 8.18 0.45
CA SER A 63 25.54 7.43 -0.45
C SER A 63 26.79 8.22 -0.84
N ARG A 64 26.63 9.51 -1.17
CA ARG A 64 27.74 10.40 -1.52
C ARG A 64 28.69 10.67 -0.35
N ALA A 65 28.13 11.00 0.81
CA ALA A 65 28.91 11.38 1.98
C ALA A 65 29.74 10.22 2.52
N LEU A 66 29.22 8.99 2.42
CA LEU A 66 29.89 7.79 2.90
C LEU A 66 30.70 7.05 1.83
N ASP A 67 30.69 7.52 0.58
CA ASP A 67 31.29 6.82 -0.58
C ASP A 67 30.82 5.35 -0.64
N ALA A 68 29.54 5.11 -0.34
CA ALA A 68 28.99 3.79 -0.08
C ALA A 68 27.65 3.55 -0.82
N PRO A 69 27.33 2.28 -1.13
CA PRO A 69 26.02 1.91 -1.66
C PRO A 69 24.89 2.17 -0.65
N VAL A 70 23.80 2.74 -1.13
CA VAL A 70 22.56 2.94 -0.38
C VAL A 70 21.39 2.45 -1.22
N ILE A 71 20.55 1.57 -0.67
CA ILE A 71 19.26 1.23 -1.26
C ILE A 71 18.14 1.71 -0.34
N ALA A 72 17.19 2.43 -0.90
CA ALA A 72 15.98 2.87 -0.21
C ALA A 72 14.77 2.16 -0.80
N PHE A 73 13.85 1.75 0.08
CA PHE A 73 12.59 1.11 -0.31
C PHE A 73 11.40 2.01 0.02
N LEU A 74 10.41 2.01 -0.85
CA LEU A 74 9.07 2.53 -0.60
C LEU A 74 8.08 1.46 -1.04
N VAL A 75 7.32 0.91 -0.10
CA VAL A 75 6.44 -0.23 -0.34
C VAL A 75 5.06 0.04 0.24
N HIS A 76 4.03 -0.27 -0.53
CA HIS A 76 2.66 -0.37 -0.03
C HIS A 76 2.29 -1.85 0.13
N ASP A 77 1.65 -2.23 1.23
CA ASP A 77 1.41 -3.62 1.65
C ASP A 77 0.92 -4.58 0.53
N SER A 78 0.08 -4.11 -0.39
CA SER A 78 -0.48 -4.93 -1.46
C SER A 78 -0.14 -4.47 -2.88
N ASP A 79 0.25 -3.20 -3.06
CA ASP A 79 0.04 -2.53 -4.36
C ASP A 79 1.31 -2.26 -5.15
N PHE A 80 2.42 -1.87 -4.53
CA PHE A 80 3.64 -1.56 -5.29
C PHE A 80 4.91 -1.62 -4.43
N LEU A 81 6.01 -1.89 -5.13
CA LEU A 81 7.36 -1.91 -4.61
C LEU A 81 8.19 -0.94 -5.45
N CYS A 82 8.74 0.07 -4.80
CA CYS A 82 9.74 0.96 -5.37
C CYS A 82 11.07 0.78 -4.65
N TYR A 83 12.16 0.88 -5.38
CA TYR A 83 13.48 1.07 -4.77
C TYR A 83 14.35 2.03 -5.58
N TRP A 84 15.27 2.67 -4.87
CA TRP A 84 16.33 3.49 -5.45
C TRP A 84 17.67 3.05 -4.91
N LEU A 85 18.56 2.65 -5.81
CA LEU A 85 19.91 2.22 -5.48
C LEU A 85 20.91 3.28 -5.93
N TYR A 86 21.61 3.86 -4.96
CA TYR A 86 22.71 4.78 -5.17
C TYR A 86 24.03 4.12 -4.81
N ASP A 87 25.10 4.46 -5.53
CA ASP A 87 26.47 4.15 -5.13
C ASP A 87 27.34 5.38 -5.34
N LYS A 88 28.00 5.83 -4.26
CA LYS A 88 28.81 7.06 -4.24
C LYS A 88 28.03 8.31 -4.68
N GLY A 89 26.71 8.31 -4.44
CA GLY A 89 25.80 9.39 -4.81
C GLY A 89 25.34 9.40 -6.27
N GLU A 90 25.74 8.41 -7.07
CA GLU A 90 25.22 8.21 -8.43
C GLU A 90 24.05 7.23 -8.39
N LEU A 91 22.98 7.51 -9.13
CA LEU A 91 21.85 6.59 -9.25
C LEU A 91 22.28 5.41 -10.12
N ILE A 92 22.32 4.22 -9.54
CA ILE A 92 22.73 2.98 -10.20
C ILE A 92 21.52 2.26 -10.78
N ASP A 93 20.43 2.23 -10.03
CA ASP A 93 19.21 1.56 -10.41
C ASP A 93 18.00 2.22 -9.75
N GLU A 94 16.89 2.24 -10.48
CA GLU A 94 15.60 2.73 -10.03
C GLU A 94 14.53 1.78 -10.55
N TYR A 95 13.73 1.26 -9.63
CA TYR A 95 12.69 0.32 -9.94
C TYR A 95 11.38 0.80 -9.37
N ASN A 96 10.34 0.70 -10.17
CA ASN A 96 8.98 0.94 -9.75
C ASN A 96 8.09 -0.14 -10.34
N SER A 97 7.53 -1.00 -9.48
CA SER A 97 6.65 -2.07 -9.93
C SER A 97 5.28 -1.60 -10.43
N PHE A 98 4.94 -0.33 -10.20
CA PHE A 98 3.72 0.29 -10.70
C PHE A 98 3.89 1.79 -11.02
N PRO A 99 4.55 2.13 -12.13
CA PRO A 99 4.84 3.51 -12.54
C PRO A 99 3.60 4.41 -12.65
N ASP A 100 2.49 3.83 -13.11
CA ASP A 100 1.24 4.54 -13.37
C ASP A 100 0.54 5.01 -12.09
N TYR A 101 0.87 4.44 -10.92
CA TYR A 101 0.25 4.81 -9.64
C TYR A 101 0.47 6.27 -9.26
N PHE A 102 1.67 6.78 -9.53
CA PHE A 102 2.07 8.14 -9.14
C PHE A 102 1.80 9.19 -10.22
N GLY A 103 1.19 8.80 -11.35
CA GLY A 103 0.92 9.72 -12.46
C GLY A 103 2.19 10.28 -13.12
N GLU A 104 3.33 9.59 -12.98
CA GLU A 104 4.59 10.01 -13.57
C GLU A 104 4.62 9.70 -15.07
N THR A 105 4.75 10.74 -15.90
CA THR A 105 5.11 10.57 -17.31
C THR A 105 6.55 10.08 -17.40
N PRO A 106 6.86 8.99 -18.13
CA PRO A 106 8.24 8.53 -18.30
C PRO A 106 9.14 9.65 -18.82
N ILE A 107 10.33 9.80 -18.24
CA ILE A 107 11.36 10.68 -18.79
C ILE A 107 11.73 10.15 -20.19
N GLU A 108 11.57 10.98 -21.22
CA GLU A 108 11.81 10.59 -22.62
C GLU A 108 13.14 9.83 -22.78
N GLY A 109 13.05 8.57 -23.21
CA GLY A 109 14.21 7.73 -23.53
C GLY A 109 14.53 6.61 -22.53
N ASN A 110 13.86 6.55 -21.36
CA ASN A 110 13.95 5.40 -20.46
C ASN A 110 12.65 4.60 -20.56
N ALA A 111 12.72 3.43 -21.19
CA ALA A 111 11.57 2.56 -21.39
C ALA A 111 11.26 1.83 -20.07
N TYR A 112 10.31 2.36 -19.30
CA TYR A 112 9.80 1.78 -18.05
C TYR A 112 10.85 1.72 -16.92
N TYR A 113 10.43 1.90 -15.67
CA TYR A 113 11.27 1.74 -14.48
C TYR A 113 11.57 0.24 -14.22
N GLU A 114 12.12 -0.44 -15.23
CA GLU A 114 12.56 -1.83 -15.17
C GLU A 114 13.83 -1.94 -14.34
N ALA A 115 13.89 -2.95 -13.47
CA ALA A 115 15.04 -3.18 -12.62
C ALA A 115 16.29 -3.48 -13.46
N ASN A 116 17.39 -2.79 -13.18
CA ASN A 116 18.69 -3.15 -13.70
C ASN A 116 19.29 -4.31 -12.87
N CYS A 117 18.75 -5.51 -13.05
CA CYS A 117 19.17 -6.71 -12.31
C CYS A 117 20.68 -7.00 -12.43
N GLY A 118 21.30 -6.66 -13.56
CA GLY A 118 22.75 -6.81 -13.75
C GLY A 118 23.59 -5.86 -12.88
N ALA A 119 23.09 -4.66 -12.61
CA ALA A 119 23.71 -3.74 -11.66
C ALA A 119 23.40 -4.18 -10.21
N LEU A 120 22.13 -4.51 -9.92
CA LEU A 120 21.66 -4.94 -8.60
C LEU A 120 22.38 -6.18 -8.08
N LEU A 121 22.66 -7.16 -8.96
CA LEU A 121 23.35 -8.41 -8.63
C LEU A 121 24.70 -8.20 -7.91
N ARG A 122 25.38 -7.08 -8.16
CA ARG A 122 26.67 -6.71 -7.53
C ARG A 122 26.55 -6.45 -6.02
N TYR A 123 25.32 -6.19 -5.56
CA TYR A 123 25.00 -5.88 -4.18
C TYR A 123 24.42 -7.09 -3.44
N CYS A 124 23.98 -8.11 -4.17
CA CYS A 124 23.43 -9.34 -3.64
C CYS A 124 24.46 -10.27 -2.98
N ILE A 125 23.96 -11.30 -2.29
CA ILE A 125 24.76 -12.41 -1.76
C ILE A 125 25.30 -13.28 -2.92
N PRO A 126 26.47 -13.93 -2.76
CA PRO A 126 27.17 -14.59 -3.87
C PRO A 126 26.38 -15.65 -4.65
N ASP A 127 25.40 -16.29 -4.02
CA ASP A 127 24.60 -17.37 -4.63
C ASP A 127 23.39 -16.84 -5.42
N THR A 128 23.16 -15.52 -5.43
CA THR A 128 22.08 -14.92 -6.21
C THR A 128 22.43 -14.98 -7.70
N THR A 129 21.47 -15.32 -8.55
CA THR A 129 21.65 -15.29 -10.00
C THR A 129 20.90 -14.13 -10.65
N LEU A 130 21.30 -13.78 -11.87
CA LEU A 130 20.59 -12.77 -12.66
C LEU A 130 19.15 -13.20 -12.95
N GLU A 131 18.96 -14.47 -13.31
CA GLU A 131 17.65 -15.08 -13.59
C GLU A 131 16.70 -14.98 -12.39
N GLU A 132 17.20 -15.23 -11.17
CA GLU A 132 16.39 -15.08 -9.96
C GLU A 132 15.94 -13.63 -9.70
N LEU A 133 16.78 -12.64 -10.03
CA LEU A 133 16.43 -11.22 -9.88
C LEU A 133 15.48 -10.76 -10.98
N ASP A 134 15.73 -11.19 -12.22
CA ASP A 134 14.84 -10.93 -13.35
C ASP A 134 13.45 -11.49 -13.08
N ASP A 135 13.36 -12.76 -12.66
CA ASP A 135 12.08 -13.37 -12.28
C ASP A 135 11.40 -12.60 -11.15
N LEU A 136 12.15 -12.22 -10.11
CA LEU A 136 11.59 -11.50 -8.95
C LEU A 136 11.04 -10.12 -9.31
N LEU A 137 11.72 -9.38 -10.20
CA LEU A 137 11.47 -7.96 -10.47
C LEU A 137 10.75 -7.69 -11.80
N ALA A 138 10.66 -8.67 -12.70
CA ALA A 138 9.87 -8.60 -13.94
C ALA A 138 8.36 -8.47 -13.70
N HIS A 139 7.91 -8.64 -12.45
CA HIS A 139 6.51 -8.74 -12.09
C HIS A 139 5.92 -7.36 -11.78
N THR A 140 4.97 -6.89 -12.61
CA THR A 140 4.16 -5.70 -12.30
C THR A 140 2.97 -6.08 -11.42
N THR A 141 2.59 -5.24 -10.46
CA THR A 141 1.56 -5.58 -9.48
C THR A 141 0.14 -5.54 -10.03
N GLN A 142 -0.11 -4.84 -11.15
CA GLN A 142 -1.45 -4.74 -11.73
C GLN A 142 -1.49 -4.64 -13.27
N VAL A 143 -0.45 -4.15 -13.96
CA VAL A 143 -0.51 -3.92 -15.43
C VAL A 143 -0.46 -5.21 -16.24
N SER A 144 0.10 -6.31 -15.70
CA SER A 144 0.09 -7.61 -16.40
C SER A 144 -1.32 -8.20 -16.60
N THR A 145 -2.32 -7.68 -15.87
CA THR A 145 -3.73 -8.10 -16.02
C THR A 145 -4.42 -7.55 -17.27
N LEU A 146 -3.91 -6.46 -17.87
CA LEU A 146 -4.47 -5.87 -19.10
C LEU A 146 -3.99 -6.56 -20.39
N PHE A 147 -2.86 -7.29 -20.35
CA PHE A 147 -2.24 -7.89 -21.53
C PHE A 147 -2.07 -9.42 -21.46
N GLY A 148 -2.74 -10.09 -20.51
CA GLY A 148 -2.80 -11.55 -20.48
C GLY A 148 -1.49 -12.26 -20.05
N ASP A 149 -0.49 -11.53 -19.55
CA ASP A 149 0.70 -12.13 -18.96
C ASP A 149 0.48 -12.39 -17.45
N MET A 150 -0.34 -13.40 -17.13
CA MET A 150 -0.76 -13.72 -15.76
C MET A 150 0.21 -14.60 -14.96
N ARG A 151 1.52 -14.58 -15.25
CA ARG A 151 2.47 -15.48 -14.56
C ARG A 151 2.90 -15.05 -13.15
N SER A 152 2.45 -13.90 -12.62
CA SER A 152 3.29 -13.20 -11.65
C SER A 152 2.61 -12.28 -10.62
N PHE A 153 1.47 -12.69 -10.05
CA PHE A 153 0.93 -11.96 -8.89
C PHE A 153 1.69 -12.35 -7.61
N ILE A 154 2.62 -11.49 -7.16
CA ILE A 154 3.27 -11.57 -5.85
C ILE A 154 3.06 -10.23 -5.14
N PHE A 155 2.46 -10.25 -3.95
CA PHE A 155 2.29 -9.05 -3.10
C PHE A 155 3.63 -8.30 -2.96
N ALA A 156 3.56 -6.97 -2.95
CA ALA A 156 4.74 -6.12 -2.90
C ALA A 156 5.65 -6.45 -1.70
N GLU A 157 5.07 -6.71 -0.53
CA GLU A 157 5.82 -7.16 0.65
C GLU A 157 6.54 -8.50 0.44
N THR A 158 5.88 -9.47 -0.19
CA THR A 158 6.50 -10.78 -0.46
C THR A 158 7.68 -10.63 -1.41
N ARG A 159 7.57 -9.75 -2.42
CA ARG A 159 8.71 -9.41 -3.30
C ARG A 159 9.83 -8.73 -2.52
N LEU A 160 9.50 -7.76 -1.66
CA LEU A 160 10.49 -7.10 -0.80
C LEU A 160 11.23 -8.11 0.08
N ARG A 161 10.51 -9.05 0.70
CA ARG A 161 11.06 -10.15 1.52
C ARG A 161 12.09 -10.99 0.76
N HIS A 162 11.73 -11.40 -0.45
CA HIS A 162 12.61 -12.17 -1.33
C HIS A 162 13.83 -11.35 -1.77
N LEU A 163 13.61 -10.10 -2.16
CA LEU A 163 14.69 -9.20 -2.59
C LEU A 163 15.66 -8.93 -1.44
N ALA A 164 15.16 -8.66 -0.24
CA ALA A 164 15.95 -8.47 0.97
C ALA A 164 16.84 -9.67 1.26
N THR A 165 16.29 -10.89 1.12
CA THR A 165 17.06 -12.14 1.26
C THR A 165 18.21 -12.19 0.25
N LYS A 166 17.96 -11.83 -1.02
CA LYS A 166 19.01 -11.77 -2.05
C LYS A 166 20.03 -10.67 -1.77
N LEU A 167 19.64 -9.55 -1.19
CA LEU A 167 20.55 -8.48 -0.76
C LEU A 167 21.31 -8.80 0.54
N GLY A 168 20.89 -9.84 1.27
CA GLY A 168 21.41 -10.17 2.59
C GLY A 168 21.02 -9.15 3.67
N ILE A 169 19.83 -8.54 3.52
CA ILE A 169 19.22 -7.64 4.49
C ILE A 169 18.22 -8.46 5.32
N GLN A 170 18.22 -8.27 6.64
CA GLN A 170 17.30 -8.97 7.53
C GLN A 170 15.85 -8.60 7.22
N GLU A 171 14.99 -9.61 7.14
CA GLU A 171 13.57 -9.45 6.83
C GLU A 171 12.86 -8.47 7.77
N SER A 172 13.08 -8.60 9.09
CA SER A 172 12.46 -7.70 10.07
C SER A 172 12.79 -6.22 9.83
N ARG A 173 13.95 -5.91 9.22
CA ARG A 173 14.35 -4.53 8.97
C ARG A 173 13.65 -3.94 7.74
N VAL A 174 13.55 -4.70 6.66
CA VAL A 174 12.84 -4.25 5.45
C VAL A 174 11.33 -4.23 5.64
N MET A 175 10.80 -4.99 6.59
CA MET A 175 9.36 -5.08 6.88
C MET A 175 8.89 -4.14 7.99
N THR A 176 9.76 -3.28 8.50
CA THR A 176 9.42 -2.32 9.56
C THR A 176 9.44 -0.90 8.99
N ASP A 177 8.40 -0.11 9.25
CA ASP A 177 8.38 1.33 9.01
C ASP A 177 8.83 2.12 10.26
N PHE A 178 9.24 3.37 10.07
CA PHE A 178 9.64 4.25 11.18
C PHE A 178 8.65 4.26 12.35
N LYS A 179 7.35 4.32 12.04
CA LYS A 179 6.27 4.46 13.04
C LYS A 179 6.04 3.19 13.86
N ASP A 180 6.51 2.04 13.39
CA ASP A 180 6.30 0.75 14.02
C ASP A 180 7.39 0.49 15.09
N ILE A 181 8.55 1.15 14.97
CA ILE A 181 9.67 1.01 15.90
C ILE A 181 9.32 1.66 17.24
N GLY A 182 9.35 0.85 18.30
CA GLY A 182 8.90 1.21 19.63
C GLY A 182 7.39 1.00 19.85
N ARG A 183 6.58 0.81 18.80
CA ARG A 183 5.13 0.57 18.93
C ARG A 183 4.77 -0.90 18.74
N GLU A 184 5.07 -1.42 17.56
CA GLU A 184 4.78 -2.81 17.16
C GLU A 184 6.03 -3.68 17.18
N VAL A 185 7.21 -3.08 16.96
CA VAL A 185 8.51 -3.75 16.92
C VAL A 185 9.45 -3.09 17.93
N ALA A 186 10.02 -3.86 18.85
CA ALA A 186 10.96 -3.32 19.82
C ALA A 186 12.23 -2.83 19.09
N ALA A 187 12.74 -1.65 19.43
CA ALA A 187 13.97 -1.13 18.83
C ALA A 187 15.15 -2.10 19.07
N GLU A 188 15.16 -2.78 20.22
CA GLU A 188 16.13 -3.79 20.60
C GLU A 188 16.11 -5.02 19.67
N GLU A 189 14.93 -5.43 19.18
CA GLU A 189 14.80 -6.56 18.23
C GLU A 189 15.47 -6.26 16.89
N LEU A 190 15.49 -4.98 16.49
CA LEU A 190 16.17 -4.51 15.29
C LEU A 190 17.65 -4.18 15.55
N GLY A 191 18.04 -4.02 16.81
CA GLY A 191 19.31 -3.40 17.21
C GLY A 191 19.37 -1.92 16.81
N ALA A 192 18.22 -1.24 16.85
CA ALA A 192 18.04 0.15 16.47
C ALA A 192 18.26 1.11 17.64
N ALA A 193 19.00 2.18 17.38
CA ALA A 193 19.23 3.29 18.29
C ALA A 193 18.57 4.57 17.73
N TRP A 194 18.02 5.38 18.63
CA TRP A 194 17.46 6.68 18.26
C TRP A 194 18.58 7.70 18.01
N ILE A 195 18.46 8.44 16.91
CA ILE A 195 19.40 9.49 16.50
C ILE A 195 18.69 10.82 16.19
N GLY A 196 17.58 11.09 16.88
CA GLY A 196 16.85 12.35 16.74
C GLY A 196 17.23 13.42 17.77
N THR A 197 16.93 14.68 17.45
CA THR A 197 17.17 15.84 18.31
C THR A 197 16.08 16.05 19.37
N GLY A 198 14.96 15.33 19.25
CA GLY A 198 13.84 15.31 20.19
C GLY A 198 13.79 14.07 21.08
N GLU A 199 12.71 13.94 21.85
CA GLU A 199 12.44 12.74 22.65
C GLU A 199 12.32 11.52 21.74
N GLN A 200 12.99 10.43 22.13
CA GLN A 200 12.85 9.13 21.48
C GLN A 200 11.36 8.75 21.49
N PRO A 201 10.79 8.22 20.38
CA PRO A 201 9.44 7.70 20.36
C PRO A 201 9.27 6.69 21.50
N GLU A 202 8.32 6.93 22.40
CA GLU A 202 8.12 6.10 23.59
C GLU A 202 7.92 4.63 23.16
N SER A 203 8.67 3.72 23.79
CA SER A 203 8.50 2.28 23.59
C SER A 203 7.20 1.84 24.28
N GLU A 204 6.15 1.58 23.51
CA GLU A 204 4.87 1.01 23.95
C GLU A 204 5.06 -0.43 24.47
N LEU A 205 6.13 -1.12 24.02
CA LEU A 205 6.49 -2.50 24.41
C LEU A 205 7.21 -2.59 25.77
N ALA A 206 7.96 -1.56 26.17
CA ALA A 206 8.65 -1.54 27.46
C ALA A 206 7.71 -1.17 28.64
N ALA A 207 6.48 -0.75 28.34
CA ALA A 207 5.51 -0.22 29.30
C ALA A 207 4.50 -1.27 29.81
N GLU A 208 4.76 -2.57 29.61
CA GLU A 208 3.82 -3.63 30.03
C GLU A 208 3.62 -3.75 31.55
N ASP A 209 4.43 -3.10 32.41
CA ASP A 209 4.35 -3.31 33.85
C ASP A 209 3.79 -2.16 34.71
N GLN A 210 3.58 -0.92 34.22
CA GLN A 210 3.04 0.14 35.09
C GLN A 210 2.11 1.16 34.38
N VAL A 211 0.81 0.93 34.57
CA VAL A 211 -0.35 1.84 34.59
C VAL A 211 0.02 3.35 34.63
N GLU A 212 -0.43 4.17 33.68
CA GLU A 212 -1.72 4.89 33.64
C GLU A 212 -1.78 5.80 32.39
N HIS A 213 -2.96 5.86 31.77
CA HIS A 213 -3.23 6.46 30.47
C HIS A 213 -2.83 7.94 30.30
N SER A 214 -1.96 8.23 29.33
CA SER A 214 -2.05 9.46 28.55
C SER A 214 -1.30 9.33 27.21
N GLN A 215 -1.93 8.64 26.27
CA GLN A 215 -1.46 8.43 24.90
C GLN A 215 -1.40 9.77 24.12
N PHE A 216 -0.26 10.09 23.51
CA PHE A 216 -0.26 10.95 22.32
C PHE A 216 -0.70 10.10 21.11
N GLN A 217 -2.00 9.81 21.06
CA GLN A 217 -2.67 9.23 19.89
C GLN A 217 -2.41 10.16 18.69
N ILE A 218 -2.17 9.60 17.49
CA ILE A 218 -2.62 10.30 16.27
C ILE A 218 -4.11 10.46 16.51
N GLN A 219 -4.51 11.64 16.98
CA GLN A 219 -5.86 11.84 17.45
C GLN A 219 -6.72 11.90 16.19
N LEU A 220 -7.23 10.73 15.78
CA LEU A 220 -8.34 10.65 14.86
C LEU A 220 -9.33 11.71 15.36
N PRO A 221 -9.74 12.63 14.48
CA PRO A 221 -10.69 13.65 14.86
C PRO A 221 -11.85 12.98 15.58
N PRO A 222 -12.36 13.54 16.69
CA PRO A 222 -13.24 12.81 17.59
C PRO A 222 -14.40 12.10 16.87
N LEU A 223 -14.95 12.75 15.83
CA LEU A 223 -16.03 12.19 15.02
C LEU A 223 -15.58 11.01 14.15
N HIS A 224 -14.40 11.09 13.51
CA HIS A 224 -13.82 9.99 12.73
C HIS A 224 -13.45 8.80 13.60
N LYS A 225 -12.96 9.05 14.82
CA LYS A 225 -12.68 8.00 15.81
C LYS A 225 -13.96 7.27 16.21
N ALA A 226 -14.97 8.02 16.66
CA ALA A 226 -16.27 7.47 17.04
C ALA A 226 -16.91 6.69 15.88
N ALA A 227 -16.77 7.19 14.65
CA ALA A 227 -17.21 6.50 13.44
C ALA A 227 -16.47 5.19 13.18
N ALA A 228 -15.15 5.15 13.37
CA ALA A 228 -14.35 3.93 13.23
C ALA A 228 -14.69 2.88 14.29
N GLU A 229 -14.95 3.32 15.52
CA GLU A 229 -15.23 2.46 16.69
C GLU A 229 -16.71 2.03 16.80
N ASP A 230 -17.56 2.46 15.84
CA ASP A 230 -19.01 2.23 15.85
C ASP A 230 -19.73 2.84 17.07
N ASP A 231 -19.14 3.88 17.69
CA ASP A 231 -19.66 4.55 18.89
C ASP A 231 -20.71 5.62 18.52
N VAL A 232 -21.94 5.16 18.33
CA VAL A 232 -23.09 6.03 18.01
C VAL A 232 -23.37 7.07 19.10
N ALA A 233 -23.16 6.73 20.38
CA ALA A 233 -23.43 7.66 21.46
C ALA A 233 -22.46 8.86 21.44
N GLU A 234 -21.20 8.60 21.10
CA GLU A 234 -20.20 9.65 20.94
C GLU A 234 -20.43 10.46 19.66
N ILE A 235 -20.83 9.84 18.55
CA ILE A 235 -21.27 10.56 17.34
C ILE A 235 -22.40 11.52 17.66
N ASP A 236 -23.47 11.06 18.32
CA ASP A 236 -24.61 11.88 18.73
C ASP A 236 -24.15 13.07 19.59
N ARG A 237 -23.27 12.80 20.56
CA ARG A 237 -22.73 13.82 21.46
C ARG A 237 -21.92 14.89 20.72
N LEU A 238 -21.06 14.48 19.79
CA LEU A 238 -20.18 15.37 19.03
C LEU A 238 -20.97 16.24 18.04
N VAL A 239 -21.94 15.65 17.32
CA VAL A 239 -22.81 16.40 16.41
C VAL A 239 -23.68 17.39 17.18
N ALA A 240 -24.20 17.02 18.35
CA ALA A 240 -24.95 17.95 19.23
C ALA A 240 -24.09 19.12 19.73
N GLN A 241 -22.76 18.95 19.80
CA GLN A 241 -21.81 20.01 20.13
C GLN A 241 -21.38 20.88 18.93
N GLY A 242 -21.90 20.59 17.74
CA GLY A 242 -21.65 21.34 16.51
C GLY A 242 -20.45 20.85 15.70
N ALA A 243 -20.05 19.59 15.85
CA ALA A 243 -19.09 18.97 14.93
C ALA A 243 -19.60 19.04 13.49
N ASP A 244 -18.73 19.39 12.54
CA ASP A 244 -19.07 19.33 11.12
C ASP A 244 -19.09 17.86 10.67
N ILE A 245 -20.28 17.37 10.34
CA ILE A 245 -20.54 15.97 9.98
C ILE A 245 -19.69 15.49 8.80
N ASP A 246 -19.32 16.43 7.93
CA ASP A 246 -18.63 16.20 6.67
C ASP A 246 -17.20 16.75 6.72
N GLU A 247 -16.65 17.03 7.90
CA GLU A 247 -15.30 17.56 8.05
C GLU A 247 -14.26 16.61 7.44
N ILE A 248 -13.30 17.18 6.71
CA ILE A 248 -12.10 16.48 6.25
C ILE A 248 -10.90 17.24 6.84
N PRO A 249 -10.43 16.84 8.02
CA PRO A 249 -9.34 17.52 8.70
C PRO A 249 -8.02 17.37 7.94
N ARG A 250 -7.09 18.30 8.21
CA ARG A 250 -5.78 18.31 7.54
C ARG A 250 -5.02 17.02 7.85
N GLY A 251 -4.44 16.41 6.82
CA GLY A 251 -3.73 15.14 6.92
C GLY A 251 -4.65 13.90 6.86
N PHE A 252 -5.97 14.08 6.74
CA PHE A 252 -6.91 12.99 6.53
C PHE A 252 -7.50 13.05 5.12
N SER A 253 -7.74 11.87 4.55
CA SER A 253 -8.20 11.72 3.18
C SER A 253 -9.71 11.50 3.05
N GLY A 254 -10.47 11.46 4.16
CA GLY A 254 -11.90 11.14 4.13
C GLY A 254 -12.73 11.72 5.28
N THR A 255 -14.05 11.67 5.12
CA THR A 255 -15.05 12.04 6.14
C THR A 255 -15.20 10.95 7.21
N ALA A 256 -15.86 11.26 8.33
CA ALA A 256 -16.22 10.27 9.34
C ALA A 256 -17.05 9.11 8.74
N LEU A 257 -17.92 9.40 7.78
CA LEU A 257 -18.71 8.38 7.08
C LEU A 257 -17.84 7.44 6.24
N SER A 258 -16.84 7.98 5.53
CA SER A 258 -15.89 7.13 4.77
C SER A 258 -15.05 6.24 5.69
N MET A 259 -14.73 6.71 6.90
CA MET A 259 -14.05 5.91 7.92
C MET A 259 -14.93 4.77 8.43
N ALA A 260 -16.18 5.06 8.82
CA ALA A 260 -17.14 4.03 9.22
C ALA A 260 -17.37 2.99 8.10
N ALA A 261 -17.43 3.44 6.84
CA ALA A 261 -17.55 2.56 5.68
C ALA A 261 -16.34 1.62 5.52
N SER A 262 -15.11 2.13 5.71
CA SER A 262 -13.88 1.32 5.64
C SER A 262 -13.74 0.30 6.77
N ARG A 263 -14.40 0.53 7.92
CA ARG A 263 -14.36 -0.33 9.12
C ARG A 263 -15.56 -1.27 9.24
N GLY A 264 -16.54 -1.17 8.34
CA GLY A 264 -17.78 -1.94 8.43
C GLY A 264 -18.69 -1.50 9.58
N SER A 265 -18.53 -0.28 10.12
CA SER A 265 -19.25 0.24 11.29
C SER A 265 -20.69 0.63 10.93
N LEU A 266 -21.57 -0.37 10.83
CA LEU A 266 -22.92 -0.23 10.28
C LEU A 266 -23.83 0.71 11.09
N ASN A 267 -23.64 0.83 12.41
CA ASN A 267 -24.47 1.69 13.23
C ASN A 267 -24.03 3.14 13.11
N ALA A 268 -22.71 3.38 13.08
CA ALA A 268 -22.13 4.67 12.77
C ALA A 268 -22.54 5.16 11.37
N ILE A 269 -22.53 4.30 10.33
CA ILE A 269 -23.01 4.67 8.98
C ILE A 269 -24.45 5.19 9.03
N LYS A 270 -25.35 4.51 9.74
CA LYS A 270 -26.76 4.94 9.87
C LYS A 270 -26.87 6.27 10.61
N SER A 271 -26.21 6.39 11.77
CA SER A 271 -26.24 7.59 12.60
C SER A 271 -25.71 8.81 11.84
N LEU A 272 -24.55 8.69 11.18
CA LEU A 272 -23.96 9.78 10.40
C LEU A 272 -24.90 10.22 9.25
N VAL A 273 -25.54 9.27 8.57
CA VAL A 273 -26.52 9.57 7.51
C VAL A 273 -27.81 10.18 8.06
N ASP A 274 -28.27 9.78 9.24
CA ASP A 274 -29.40 10.44 9.94
C ASP A 274 -29.08 11.90 10.31
N TYR A 275 -27.80 12.23 10.51
CA TYR A 275 -27.28 13.59 10.62
C TYR A 275 -26.90 14.25 9.28
N TRP A 276 -27.36 13.69 8.16
CA TRP A 276 -27.18 14.23 6.81
C TRP A 276 -25.72 14.24 6.30
N ALA A 277 -24.87 13.33 6.78
CA ALA A 277 -23.55 13.11 6.18
C ALA A 277 -23.67 12.83 4.68
N SER A 278 -22.79 13.42 3.89
CA SER A 278 -22.81 13.23 2.44
C SER A 278 -22.30 11.85 2.06
N LEU A 279 -23.16 11.08 1.39
CA LEU A 279 -22.83 9.76 0.85
C LEU A 279 -21.79 9.80 -0.29
N GLN A 280 -21.53 10.98 -0.86
CA GLN A 280 -20.65 11.16 -2.03
C GLN A 280 -19.41 11.99 -1.74
N LYS A 281 -19.29 12.56 -0.53
CA LYS A 281 -18.16 13.42 -0.22
C LYS A 281 -16.90 12.59 -0.05
N SER A 282 -15.96 12.82 -0.95
CA SER A 282 -14.61 12.26 -0.94
C SER A 282 -13.60 13.34 -0.54
N GLY A 283 -12.47 12.93 0.04
CA GLY A 283 -11.31 13.81 0.17
C GLY A 283 -10.49 13.84 -1.11
N LYS A 284 -9.37 14.58 -1.10
CA LYS A 284 -8.48 14.69 -2.27
C LYS A 284 -7.90 13.35 -2.73
N GLU A 285 -7.79 12.39 -1.81
CA GLU A 285 -7.17 11.08 -2.03
C GLU A 285 -8.03 9.92 -1.53
N GLY A 286 -8.96 10.16 -0.60
CA GLY A 286 -9.87 9.13 -0.11
C GLY A 286 -11.11 9.12 -0.98
N GLY A 287 -11.38 7.98 -1.61
CA GLY A 287 -12.61 7.80 -2.38
C GLY A 287 -13.86 8.00 -1.54
N SER A 288 -15.03 7.91 -2.18
CA SER A 288 -16.31 8.01 -1.48
C SER A 288 -16.43 6.97 -0.35
N PRO A 289 -17.42 7.12 0.55
CA PRO A 289 -17.80 6.03 1.46
C PRO A 289 -18.03 4.68 0.75
N MET A 290 -18.66 4.67 -0.44
CA MET A 290 -18.87 3.45 -1.21
C MET A 290 -17.54 2.83 -1.66
N HIS A 291 -16.65 3.63 -2.23
CA HIS A 291 -15.33 3.18 -2.66
C HIS A 291 -14.53 2.61 -1.49
N MET A 292 -14.54 3.29 -0.33
CA MET A 292 -13.82 2.83 0.86
C MET A 292 -14.35 1.50 1.41
N ALA A 293 -15.67 1.28 1.40
CA ALA A 293 -16.27 0.00 1.76
C ALA A 293 -15.88 -1.12 0.78
N VAL A 294 -15.89 -0.83 -0.54
CA VAL A 294 -15.49 -1.80 -1.57
C VAL A 294 -14.01 -2.15 -1.47
N SER A 295 -13.13 -1.15 -1.34
CA SER A 295 -11.68 -1.31 -1.19
C SER A 295 -11.31 -2.10 0.07
N SER A 296 -12.04 -1.90 1.17
CA SER A 296 -11.80 -2.60 2.44
C SER A 296 -12.48 -3.98 2.51
N GLY A 297 -13.27 -4.38 1.50
CA GLY A 297 -13.96 -5.67 1.48
C GLY A 297 -15.21 -5.75 2.37
N GLU A 298 -15.72 -4.61 2.84
CA GLU A 298 -16.82 -4.50 3.82
C GLU A 298 -18.19 -4.64 3.14
N MET A 299 -18.54 -5.88 2.78
CA MET A 299 -19.74 -6.21 2.01
C MET A 299 -21.05 -5.69 2.61
N GLU A 300 -21.23 -5.81 3.93
CA GLU A 300 -22.46 -5.33 4.59
C GLU A 300 -22.54 -3.80 4.62
N ALA A 301 -21.40 -3.12 4.69
CA ALA A 301 -21.35 -1.66 4.54
C ALA A 301 -21.71 -1.25 3.11
N VAL A 302 -21.24 -1.97 2.09
CA VAL A 302 -21.63 -1.74 0.68
C VAL A 302 -23.14 -1.89 0.50
N ARG A 303 -23.74 -2.98 1.01
CA ARG A 303 -25.20 -3.17 0.95
C ARG A 303 -25.96 -2.05 1.65
N LEU A 304 -25.49 -1.64 2.82
CA LEU A 304 -26.10 -0.57 3.60
C LEU A 304 -26.02 0.77 2.88
N LEU A 305 -24.82 1.16 2.41
CA LEU A 305 -24.60 2.41 1.68
C LEU A 305 -25.43 2.47 0.40
N ALA A 306 -25.49 1.37 -0.36
CA ALA A 306 -26.35 1.27 -1.54
C ALA A 306 -27.83 1.49 -1.19
N LYS A 307 -28.31 0.86 -0.11
CA LYS A 307 -29.68 1.05 0.39
C LYS A 307 -29.97 2.48 0.85
N LEU A 308 -28.95 3.17 1.36
CA LEU A 308 -29.03 4.58 1.76
C LEU A 308 -28.92 5.55 0.58
N GLY A 309 -28.64 5.05 -0.64
CA GLY A 309 -28.59 5.85 -1.87
C GLY A 309 -27.20 6.34 -2.26
N ALA A 310 -26.13 5.75 -1.72
CA ALA A 310 -24.77 6.02 -2.18
C ALA A 310 -24.58 5.53 -3.63
N ASN A 311 -23.67 6.15 -4.38
CA ASN A 311 -23.54 5.87 -5.80
C ASN A 311 -22.77 4.55 -6.00
N VAL A 312 -23.47 3.49 -6.41
CA VAL A 312 -22.85 2.20 -6.72
C VAL A 312 -22.07 2.24 -8.05
N ASN A 313 -22.32 3.26 -8.90
CA ASN A 313 -21.75 3.42 -10.23
C ASN A 313 -20.68 4.51 -10.28
N GLU A 314 -19.93 4.68 -9.19
CA GLU A 314 -18.82 5.61 -9.17
C GLU A 314 -17.73 5.19 -10.15
N GLU A 315 -17.19 6.20 -10.83
CA GLU A 315 -16.04 6.06 -11.70
C GLU A 315 -14.77 6.30 -10.89
N ILE A 316 -13.90 5.30 -10.86
CA ILE A 316 -12.56 5.36 -10.32
C ILE A 316 -11.63 5.77 -11.47
N PRO A 317 -10.87 6.88 -11.34
CA PRO A 317 -9.93 7.31 -12.36
C PRO A 317 -9.00 6.18 -12.81
N GLN A 318 -8.80 6.06 -14.12
CA GLN A 318 -7.98 5.03 -14.79
C GLN A 318 -8.45 3.57 -14.67
N VAL A 319 -9.37 3.26 -13.75
CA VAL A 319 -9.90 1.90 -13.55
C VAL A 319 -11.27 1.71 -14.24
N GLY A 320 -12.14 2.72 -14.20
CA GLY A 320 -13.54 2.59 -14.60
C GLY A 320 -14.45 2.44 -13.38
N SER A 321 -15.56 1.71 -13.50
CA SER A 321 -16.53 1.57 -12.39
C SER A 321 -16.06 0.72 -11.21
N LEU A 322 -16.79 0.76 -10.08
CA LEU A 322 -16.56 -0.15 -8.94
C LEU A 322 -16.61 -1.65 -9.32
N LEU A 323 -17.36 -2.02 -10.36
CA LEU A 323 -17.33 -3.39 -10.90
C LEU A 323 -15.96 -3.71 -11.51
N HIS A 324 -15.39 -2.81 -12.32
CA HIS A 324 -14.05 -2.98 -12.89
C HIS A 324 -12.99 -3.09 -11.80
N PHE A 325 -13.05 -2.23 -10.78
CA PHE A 325 -12.16 -2.31 -9.62
C PHE A 325 -12.27 -3.66 -8.90
N THR A 326 -13.48 -4.15 -8.69
CA THR A 326 -13.71 -5.44 -8.02
C THR A 326 -13.18 -6.63 -8.82
N ILE A 327 -13.25 -6.56 -10.15
CA ILE A 327 -12.66 -7.55 -11.07
C ILE A 327 -11.13 -7.52 -10.98
N LEU A 328 -10.51 -6.35 -10.90
CA LEU A 328 -9.06 -6.22 -10.67
C LEU A 328 -8.64 -6.84 -9.32
N MET A 329 -9.41 -6.61 -8.26
CA MET A 329 -9.16 -7.22 -6.95
C MET A 329 -9.44 -8.74 -6.93
N GLY A 330 -10.05 -9.30 -7.97
CA GLY A 330 -10.42 -10.71 -8.06
C GLY A 330 -11.47 -11.14 -7.03
N SER A 331 -12.29 -10.21 -6.54
CA SER A 331 -13.25 -10.48 -5.46
C SER A 331 -14.62 -10.83 -6.02
N ALA A 332 -14.82 -12.11 -6.33
CA ALA A 332 -16.10 -12.62 -6.82
C ALA A 332 -17.28 -12.33 -5.87
N GLN A 333 -17.04 -12.40 -4.56
CA GLN A 333 -18.09 -12.14 -3.59
C GLN A 333 -18.51 -10.66 -3.57
N MET A 334 -17.56 -9.73 -3.61
CA MET A 334 -17.87 -8.30 -3.70
C MET A 334 -18.54 -7.96 -5.04
N LEU A 335 -18.15 -8.64 -6.13
CA LEU A 335 -18.78 -8.46 -7.43
C LEU A 335 -20.28 -8.78 -7.34
N LYS A 336 -20.61 -9.91 -6.71
CA LYS A 336 -22.00 -10.29 -6.44
C LYS A 336 -22.73 -9.25 -5.61
N VAL A 337 -22.11 -8.71 -4.56
CA VAL A 337 -22.71 -7.66 -3.72
C VAL A 337 -23.01 -6.39 -4.51
N LEU A 338 -22.09 -5.93 -5.36
CA LEU A 338 -22.30 -4.74 -6.18
C LEU A 338 -23.39 -4.94 -7.22
N LEU A 339 -23.46 -6.13 -7.84
CA LEU A 339 -24.55 -6.48 -8.75
C LEU A 339 -25.92 -6.54 -8.04
N GLU A 340 -25.98 -7.14 -6.84
CA GLU A 340 -27.17 -7.11 -5.99
C GLU A 340 -27.57 -5.69 -5.58
N ALA A 341 -26.59 -4.79 -5.44
CA ALA A 341 -26.78 -3.37 -5.15
C ALA A 341 -27.18 -2.53 -6.39
N GLY A 342 -27.28 -3.14 -7.58
CA GLY A 342 -27.71 -2.45 -8.80
C GLY A 342 -26.60 -1.74 -9.57
N ALA A 343 -25.36 -2.22 -9.46
CA ALA A 343 -24.26 -1.74 -10.28
C ALA A 343 -24.54 -1.94 -11.78
N ASP A 344 -24.23 -0.94 -12.59
CA ASP A 344 -24.43 -0.93 -14.03
C ASP A 344 -23.35 -1.77 -14.72
N THR A 345 -23.77 -2.83 -15.39
CA THR A 345 -22.91 -3.77 -16.10
C THR A 345 -22.55 -3.32 -17.53
N ALA A 346 -23.18 -2.25 -18.03
CA ALA A 346 -22.97 -1.74 -19.39
C ALA A 346 -21.94 -0.61 -19.48
N VAL A 347 -21.46 -0.09 -18.34
CA VAL A 347 -20.41 0.94 -18.32
C VAL A 347 -19.09 0.39 -18.82
N THR A 348 -18.28 1.22 -19.48
CA THR A 348 -16.96 0.83 -19.99
C THR A 348 -15.83 1.53 -19.24
N ASN A 349 -14.71 0.84 -19.02
CA ASN A 349 -13.48 1.47 -18.55
C ASN A 349 -12.74 2.25 -19.65
N ALA A 350 -11.56 2.79 -19.33
CA ALA A 350 -10.71 3.54 -20.27
C ALA A 350 -10.26 2.71 -21.50
N ALA A 351 -10.22 1.38 -21.39
CA ALA A 351 -9.93 0.47 -22.50
C ALA A 351 -11.17 0.17 -23.38
N GLY A 352 -12.34 0.74 -23.06
CA GLY A 352 -13.58 0.50 -23.78
C GLY A 352 -14.22 -0.86 -23.48
N LEU A 353 -13.79 -1.54 -22.42
CA LEU A 353 -14.31 -2.84 -22.00
C LEU A 353 -15.40 -2.65 -20.95
N THR A 354 -16.49 -3.39 -21.06
CA THR A 354 -17.45 -3.58 -19.97
C THR A 354 -16.87 -4.50 -18.88
N PRO A 355 -17.42 -4.50 -17.64
CA PRO A 355 -16.99 -5.42 -16.59
C PRO A 355 -17.00 -6.89 -17.04
N ARG A 356 -18.03 -7.29 -17.80
CA ARG A 356 -18.14 -8.65 -18.32
C ARG A 356 -17.10 -8.95 -19.39
N GLU A 357 -16.84 -8.02 -20.31
CA GLU A 357 -15.79 -8.19 -21.33
C GLU A 357 -14.40 -8.25 -20.71
N MET A 358 -14.16 -7.50 -19.64
CA MET A 358 -12.91 -7.56 -18.88
C MET A 358 -12.70 -8.94 -18.24
N VAL A 359 -13.73 -9.51 -17.59
CA VAL A 359 -13.64 -10.89 -17.06
C VAL A 359 -13.49 -11.92 -18.18
N GLN A 360 -14.17 -11.74 -19.31
CA GLN A 360 -14.04 -12.64 -20.45
C GLN A 360 -12.60 -12.63 -21.00
N MET A 361 -11.98 -11.46 -21.13
CA MET A 361 -10.57 -11.33 -21.52
C MET A 361 -9.62 -12.04 -20.52
N GLN A 362 -9.90 -11.96 -19.21
CA GLN A 362 -9.17 -12.72 -18.21
C GLN A 362 -9.34 -14.24 -18.41
N CYS A 363 -10.56 -14.71 -18.64
CA CYS A 363 -10.84 -16.13 -18.92
C CYS A 363 -10.14 -16.62 -20.20
N ASP A 364 -10.18 -15.84 -21.29
CA ASP A 364 -9.53 -16.19 -22.56
C ASP A 364 -8.01 -16.32 -22.36
N SER A 365 -7.43 -15.41 -21.56
CA SER A 365 -6.01 -15.46 -21.19
C SER A 365 -5.69 -16.70 -20.33
N VAL A 366 -6.60 -17.09 -19.42
CA VAL A 366 -6.47 -18.31 -18.61
C VAL A 366 -6.50 -19.55 -19.50
N GLU A 367 -7.38 -19.61 -20.49
CA GLU A 367 -7.47 -20.73 -21.44
C GLU A 367 -6.19 -20.85 -22.28
N GLN A 368 -5.65 -19.73 -22.75
CA GLN A 368 -4.37 -19.70 -23.45
C GLN A 368 -3.25 -20.23 -22.56
N LEU A 369 -3.20 -19.84 -21.28
CA LEU A 369 -2.22 -20.37 -20.33
C LEU A 369 -2.39 -21.87 -20.07
N LYS A 370 -3.62 -22.35 -19.88
CA LYS A 370 -3.92 -23.79 -19.75
C LYS A 370 -3.46 -24.59 -20.97
N SER A 371 -3.50 -24.00 -22.17
CA SER A 371 -3.00 -24.64 -23.40
C SER A 371 -1.49 -24.80 -23.44
N MET A 372 -0.75 -23.86 -22.83
CA MET A 372 0.72 -23.88 -22.73
C MET A 372 1.20 -24.68 -21.51
N MET A 373 0.42 -24.64 -20.43
CA MET A 373 0.69 -25.26 -19.13
C MET A 373 -0.56 -26.00 -18.65
N PRO A 374 -0.71 -27.30 -18.96
CA PRO A 374 -1.93 -28.07 -18.66
C PRO A 374 -2.28 -28.17 -17.18
N GLN A 375 -1.32 -27.91 -16.28
CA GLN A 375 -1.52 -27.89 -14.84
C GLN A 375 -1.13 -26.51 -14.32
N LEU A 376 -2.15 -25.68 -14.03
CA LEU A 376 -1.97 -24.46 -13.27
C LEU A 376 -1.88 -24.80 -11.78
N GLU A 377 -0.89 -24.26 -11.09
CA GLU A 377 -0.68 -24.44 -9.66
C GLU A 377 -0.59 -23.09 -8.95
N GLY A 378 -0.80 -23.10 -7.63
CA GLY A 378 -0.64 -21.93 -6.78
C GLY A 378 -1.53 -20.73 -7.19
N PRO A 379 -0.98 -19.51 -7.21
CA PRO A 379 -1.75 -18.28 -7.50
C PRO A 379 -2.44 -18.28 -8.87
N MET A 380 -1.82 -18.86 -9.91
CA MET A 380 -2.41 -18.91 -11.26
C MET A 380 -3.69 -19.74 -11.31
N LYS A 381 -3.74 -20.85 -10.55
CA LYS A 381 -4.95 -21.65 -10.40
C LYS A 381 -6.05 -20.87 -9.68
N MET A 382 -5.69 -20.16 -8.61
CA MET A 382 -6.63 -19.36 -7.82
C MET A 382 -7.22 -18.19 -8.64
N MET A 383 -6.40 -17.52 -9.45
CA MET A 383 -6.85 -16.44 -10.33
C MET A 383 -7.77 -16.97 -11.44
N ALA A 384 -7.44 -18.13 -12.03
CA ALA A 384 -8.29 -18.80 -12.99
C ALA A 384 -9.66 -19.15 -12.40
N GLU A 385 -9.68 -19.74 -11.20
CA GLU A 385 -10.91 -20.07 -10.47
C GLU A 385 -11.73 -18.80 -10.16
N ARG A 386 -11.08 -17.70 -9.76
CA ARG A 386 -11.75 -16.41 -9.49
C ARG A 386 -12.35 -15.79 -10.76
N ALA A 387 -11.62 -15.80 -11.88
CA ALA A 387 -12.12 -15.29 -13.16
C ALA A 387 -13.33 -16.11 -13.66
N GLU A 388 -13.24 -17.44 -13.60
CA GLU A 388 -14.35 -18.34 -13.93
C GLU A 388 -15.56 -18.12 -13.01
N GLN A 389 -15.33 -17.92 -11.70
CA GLN A 389 -16.37 -17.62 -10.73
C GLN A 389 -17.05 -16.28 -11.02
N MET A 390 -16.28 -15.23 -11.32
CA MET A 390 -16.82 -13.92 -11.70
C MET A 390 -17.63 -13.99 -12.99
N LEU A 391 -17.18 -14.77 -13.98
CA LEU A 391 -17.92 -14.98 -15.23
C LEU A 391 -19.23 -15.74 -14.99
N ALA A 392 -19.23 -16.72 -14.08
CA ALA A 392 -20.44 -17.43 -13.66
C ALA A 392 -21.45 -16.47 -12.99
N ILE A 393 -20.97 -15.56 -12.14
CA ILE A 393 -21.82 -14.55 -11.49
C ILE A 393 -22.49 -13.64 -12.54
N PHE A 394 -21.78 -13.18 -13.55
CA PHE A 394 -22.40 -12.40 -14.64
C PHE A 394 -23.45 -13.20 -15.41
N ARG A 395 -23.20 -14.49 -15.67
CA ARG A 395 -24.19 -15.37 -16.34
C ARG A 395 -25.45 -15.57 -15.51
N GLU A 396 -25.31 -15.71 -14.18
CA GLU A 396 -26.44 -15.83 -13.25
C GLU A 396 -27.22 -14.52 -13.10
N HIS A 397 -26.55 -13.37 -13.22
CA HIS A 397 -27.20 -12.07 -13.11
C HIS A 397 -27.99 -11.69 -14.39
N ASP A 398 -27.48 -12.06 -15.57
CA ASP A 398 -28.08 -11.73 -16.87
C ASP A 398 -29.21 -12.69 -17.30
N GLY A 399 -29.33 -13.87 -16.66
CA GLY A 399 -30.29 -14.94 -17.00
C GLY A 399 -31.54 -14.93 -16.13
#